data_AF-A0A2K5L225-F1
#
_entry.id   AF-A0A2K5L225-F1
#
_cell.length_a   1.000
_cell.length_b   1.000
_cell.length_c   1.000
_cell.angle_alpha   90.00
_cell.angle_beta   90.00
_cell.angle_gamma   90.00
#
_symmetry.space_group_name_H-M   'P 1'
#
loop_
_entity.id
_entity.type
_entity.pdbx_description
1 polymer ?
#
loop_
_entity_poly.entity_id
_entity_poly.type
_entity_poly.pdbx_seq_one_letter_code
_entity_poly.pdbx_strand_id
1 'polypeptide(L)'
;HLFLLSLLMNYCKGVEQSTRFLEQAKRECHFFNGTERVRFLDRYFHNQEEYARFDSDVGEFRAVTELGRRSAEYFNSQKDFLEQARTAVDNYCRYNYGVGESFTVQRRVQPKVTVYPAKTQPLQHHNLLVCSVSGFYPGSIEVRWFRNGQEEKAGVVSTGLIQNGDWTFQTLVMLETVPRSGEVYTCQVEHPSVTSPLTVEWRARSESAQSKMLSGVGGFVLGLLFLGAGLFIYFRNQKGEKPLVTGCLHRLFWRRNYGFAEVSSQYMSGPEQRFSFPKRLECPANPEIISAWLLCQGIIACGLQRQEEG
;
A
#
# COMPACT_ATOMS: atom_id res chain seq x y z
N HIS A 1 39.08 33.88 40.61
CA HIS A 1 38.56 34.15 39.26
C HIS A 1 39.34 33.48 38.11
N LEU A 2 40.69 33.47 38.06
CA LEU A 2 41.40 32.92 36.88
C LEU A 2 41.24 31.40 36.62
N PHE A 3 41.11 30.57 37.66
CA PHE A 3 41.08 29.11 37.51
C PHE A 3 39.86 28.50 36.79
N LEU A 4 38.78 29.27 36.55
CA LEU A 4 37.59 28.80 35.83
C LEU A 4 37.67 29.00 34.31
N LEU A 5 38.63 29.80 33.82
CA LEU A 5 38.78 30.08 32.38
C LEU A 5 39.61 29.02 31.64
N SER A 6 40.50 28.28 32.32
CA SER A 6 41.30 27.21 31.69
C SER A 6 40.47 25.97 31.33
N LEU A 7 39.36 25.71 32.03
CA LEU A 7 38.48 24.55 31.82
C LEU A 7 37.50 24.70 30.66
N LEU A 8 37.27 25.93 30.16
CA LEU A 8 36.40 26.19 28.99
C LEU A 8 37.16 26.26 27.66
N MET A 9 38.50 26.34 27.69
CA MET A 9 39.34 26.45 26.49
C MET A 9 39.82 25.11 25.91
N ASN A 10 39.62 23.98 26.61
CA ASN A 10 40.19 22.68 26.21
C ASN A 10 39.25 21.48 26.49
N TYR A 11 38.11 21.39 25.77
CA TYR A 11 37.74 20.14 25.04
C TYR A 11 36.59 20.27 24.04
N CYS A 12 36.30 21.47 23.50
CA CYS A 12 35.70 21.58 22.17
C CYS A 12 36.73 21.17 21.10
N LYS A 13 37.13 19.89 21.14
CA LYS A 13 37.94 19.24 20.13
C LYS A 13 37.04 19.10 18.90
N GLY A 14 37.10 20.11 18.02
CA GLY A 14 36.32 20.13 16.79
C GLY A 14 36.51 18.80 16.07
N VAL A 15 35.42 18.18 15.63
CA VAL A 15 35.48 16.88 14.95
C VAL A 15 36.39 17.04 13.74
N GLU A 16 37.54 16.39 13.79
CA GLU A 16 38.55 16.47 12.74
C GLU A 16 37.92 15.94 11.45
N GLN A 17 37.62 16.86 10.52
CA GLN A 17 36.76 16.58 9.37
C GLN A 17 37.56 15.84 8.30
N SER A 18 37.81 14.55 8.58
CA SER A 18 38.59 13.63 7.77
C SER A 18 38.26 13.78 6.28
N THR A 19 39.29 14.13 5.50
CA THR A 19 39.18 14.39 4.06
C THR A 19 38.69 13.14 3.36
N ARG A 20 37.52 13.23 2.73
CA ARG A 20 36.90 12.12 2.01
C ARG A 20 37.26 12.20 0.54
N PHE A 21 37.78 11.08 0.04
CA PHE A 21 37.96 10.82 -1.38
C PHE A 21 37.00 9.69 -1.78
N LEU A 22 36.34 9.84 -2.91
CA LEU A 22 35.38 8.86 -3.43
C LEU A 22 35.73 8.54 -4.88
N GLU A 23 35.80 7.26 -5.23
CA GLU A 23 36.07 6.79 -6.58
C GLU A 23 34.83 6.01 -7.07
N GLN A 24 34.35 6.29 -8.28
CA GLN A 24 33.13 5.65 -8.82
C GLN A 24 33.34 5.23 -10.28
N ALA A 25 32.82 4.05 -10.64
CA ALA A 25 32.66 3.64 -12.02
C ALA A 25 31.16 3.45 -12.34
N LYS A 26 30.71 3.87 -13.52
CA LYS A 26 29.33 3.69 -14.00
C LYS A 26 29.33 3.06 -15.38
N ARG A 27 28.78 1.84 -15.44
CA ARG A 27 28.49 1.09 -16.67
C ARG A 27 27.05 1.36 -17.06
N GLU A 28 26.87 2.19 -18.07
CA GLU A 28 25.55 2.63 -18.53
C GLU A 28 25.21 1.96 -19.87
N CYS A 29 24.03 1.36 -19.94
CA CYS A 29 23.46 0.80 -21.16
C CYS A 29 22.24 1.62 -21.57
N HIS A 30 22.37 2.35 -22.68
CA HIS A 30 21.32 3.21 -23.22
C HIS A 30 20.61 2.48 -24.36
N PHE A 31 19.34 2.16 -24.16
CA PHE A 31 18.52 1.32 -25.05
C PHE A 31 17.53 2.16 -25.87
N PHE A 32 17.50 1.96 -27.19
CA PHE A 32 16.63 2.69 -28.11
C PHE A 32 15.87 1.68 -29.00
N ASN A 33 14.54 1.82 -29.03
CA ASN A 33 13.62 0.87 -29.67
C ASN A 33 13.87 -0.60 -29.25
N GLY A 34 13.84 -0.84 -27.94
CA GLY A 34 14.29 -2.12 -27.36
C GLY A 34 15.81 -2.25 -27.47
N THR A 35 16.27 -3.31 -28.13
CA THR A 35 17.71 -3.63 -28.30
C THR A 35 18.23 -3.37 -29.71
N GLU A 36 17.46 -2.71 -30.58
CA GLU A 36 17.86 -2.36 -31.95
C GLU A 36 19.14 -1.52 -31.95
N ARG A 37 19.07 -0.30 -31.39
CA ARG A 37 20.27 0.50 -31.07
C ARG A 37 20.53 0.48 -29.58
N VAL A 38 21.76 0.13 -29.21
CA VAL A 38 22.24 0.11 -27.83
C VAL A 38 23.58 0.84 -27.80
N ARG A 39 23.74 1.75 -26.83
CA ARG A 39 25.01 2.46 -26.58
C ARG A 39 25.52 2.14 -25.18
N PHE A 40 26.78 1.74 -25.09
CA PHE A 40 27.45 1.43 -23.83
C PHE A 40 28.43 2.54 -23.45
N LEU A 41 28.39 2.99 -22.21
CA LEU A 41 29.40 3.88 -21.61
C LEU A 41 30.00 3.20 -20.38
N ASP A 42 31.34 3.19 -20.23
CA ASP A 42 31.99 2.91 -18.95
C ASP A 42 32.71 4.19 -18.49
N ARG A 43 32.23 4.79 -17.40
CA ARG A 43 32.52 6.17 -16.97
C ARG A 43 33.16 6.18 -15.60
N TYR A 44 34.30 6.86 -15.46
CA TYR A 44 35.12 6.87 -14.24
C TYR A 44 35.14 8.27 -13.63
N PHE A 45 34.86 8.35 -12.32
CA PHE A 45 34.68 9.61 -11.59
C PHE A 45 35.54 9.67 -10.34
N HIS A 46 36.31 10.75 -10.22
CA HIS A 46 36.96 11.12 -8.98
C HIS A 46 36.11 12.15 -8.24
N ASN A 47 35.62 11.78 -7.06
CA ASN A 47 34.58 12.44 -6.28
C ASN A 47 33.26 12.62 -7.06
N GLN A 48 33.17 13.67 -7.87
CA GLN A 48 32.05 13.97 -8.77
C GLN A 48 32.51 14.34 -10.19
N GLU A 49 33.82 14.45 -10.43
CA GLU A 49 34.42 14.80 -11.72
C GLU A 49 34.61 13.54 -12.56
N GLU A 50 33.90 13.43 -13.69
CA GLU A 50 34.14 12.40 -14.69
C GLU A 50 35.48 12.68 -15.38
N TYR A 51 36.50 11.84 -15.16
CA TYR A 51 37.84 12.07 -15.73
C TYR A 51 38.11 11.24 -16.98
N ALA A 52 37.53 10.04 -17.11
CA ALA A 52 37.71 9.18 -18.27
C ALA A 52 36.43 8.39 -18.59
N ARG A 53 36.21 8.13 -19.89
CA ARG A 53 35.04 7.41 -20.39
C ARG A 53 35.38 6.56 -21.62
N PHE A 54 34.93 5.31 -21.63
CA PHE A 54 34.68 4.56 -22.87
C PHE A 54 33.28 4.86 -23.40
N ASP A 55 33.12 4.95 -24.71
CA ASP A 55 31.83 5.18 -25.38
C ASP A 55 31.75 4.28 -26.63
N SER A 56 30.74 3.43 -26.73
CA SER A 56 30.60 2.49 -27.86
C SER A 56 30.48 3.19 -29.21
N ASP A 57 29.93 4.40 -29.24
CA ASP A 57 29.77 5.18 -30.47
C ASP A 57 31.11 5.85 -30.90
N VAL A 58 32.16 5.74 -30.07
CA VAL A 58 33.55 6.19 -30.34
C VAL A 58 34.52 5.02 -30.45
N GLY A 59 34.30 3.93 -29.70
CA GLY A 59 35.08 2.70 -29.76
C GLY A 59 36.41 2.72 -28.99
N GLU A 60 36.67 3.72 -28.14
CA GLU A 60 37.88 3.80 -27.30
C GLU A 60 37.67 4.67 -26.05
N PHE A 61 38.60 4.58 -25.09
CA PHE A 61 38.60 5.44 -23.91
C PHE A 61 39.08 6.85 -24.27
N ARG A 62 38.39 7.87 -23.79
CA ARG A 62 38.82 9.28 -23.88
C ARG A 62 38.84 9.92 -22.50
N ALA A 63 39.84 10.78 -22.29
CA ALA A 63 39.86 11.67 -21.15
C ALA A 63 38.76 12.72 -21.31
N VAL A 64 37.97 12.90 -20.25
CA VAL A 64 36.93 13.92 -20.13
C VAL A 64 37.48 15.16 -19.41
N THR A 65 38.45 14.98 -18.50
CA THR A 65 39.27 16.05 -17.91
C THR A 65 40.75 15.65 -17.90
N GLU A 66 41.64 16.60 -17.60
CA GLU A 66 43.10 16.42 -17.61
C GLU A 66 43.57 15.24 -16.74
N LEU A 67 42.91 15.03 -15.58
CA LEU A 67 43.18 13.94 -14.65
C LEU A 67 43.15 12.56 -15.34
N GLY A 68 42.28 12.40 -16.34
CA GLY A 68 42.08 11.14 -17.03
C GLY A 68 42.98 10.88 -18.24
N ARG A 69 43.88 11.81 -18.63
CA ARG A 69 44.74 11.62 -19.82
C ARG A 69 45.51 10.31 -19.76
N ARG A 70 46.27 10.11 -18.67
CA ARG A 70 47.08 8.89 -18.47
C ARG A 70 46.23 7.63 -18.37
N SER A 71 45.05 7.71 -17.76
CA SER A 71 44.12 6.58 -17.64
C SER A 71 43.60 6.14 -19.00
N ALA A 72 43.14 7.09 -19.84
CA ALA A 72 42.67 6.79 -21.19
C ALA A 72 43.80 6.21 -22.09
N GLU A 73 45.00 6.78 -22.03
CA GLU A 73 46.19 6.24 -22.71
C GLU A 73 46.51 4.80 -22.28
N TYR A 74 46.48 4.53 -20.97
CA TYR A 74 46.75 3.21 -20.40
C TYR A 74 45.65 2.17 -20.69
N PHE A 75 44.38 2.58 -20.73
CA PHE A 75 43.27 1.68 -21.10
C PHE A 75 43.31 1.34 -22.60
N ASN A 76 43.63 2.30 -23.48
CA ASN A 76 43.71 2.08 -24.94
C ASN A 76 44.95 1.29 -25.38
N SER A 77 46.01 1.25 -24.56
CA SER A 77 47.19 0.41 -24.82
C SER A 77 46.92 -1.07 -24.53
N GLN A 78 46.03 -1.39 -23.60
CA GLN A 78 45.61 -2.75 -23.25
C GLN A 78 44.54 -3.26 -24.23
N LYS A 79 44.98 -4.02 -25.25
CA LYS A 79 44.09 -4.49 -26.32
C LYS A 79 42.94 -5.37 -25.83
N ASP A 80 43.21 -6.33 -24.94
CA ASP A 80 42.18 -7.23 -24.43
C ASP A 80 41.08 -6.48 -23.67
N PHE A 81 41.44 -5.46 -22.89
CA PHE A 81 40.50 -4.60 -22.17
C PHE A 81 39.69 -3.69 -23.11
N LEU A 82 40.34 -3.14 -24.15
CA LEU A 82 39.68 -2.32 -25.16
C LEU A 82 38.67 -3.13 -26.00
N GLU A 83 39.00 -4.35 -26.41
CA GLU A 83 38.07 -5.24 -27.12
C GLU A 83 36.95 -5.77 -26.21
N GLN A 84 37.22 -6.00 -24.92
CA GLN A 84 36.18 -6.29 -23.94
C GLN A 84 35.18 -5.13 -23.81
N ALA A 85 35.65 -3.88 -23.76
CA ALA A 85 34.79 -2.70 -23.72
C ALA A 85 33.97 -2.53 -25.02
N ARG A 86 34.56 -2.81 -26.19
CA ARG A 86 33.87 -2.82 -27.49
C ARG A 86 32.74 -3.84 -27.57
N THR A 87 32.98 -5.06 -27.08
CA THR A 87 31.98 -6.15 -27.09
C THR A 87 30.92 -6.06 -25.98
N ALA A 88 31.05 -5.12 -25.05
CA ALA A 88 30.11 -4.93 -23.94
C ALA A 88 28.68 -4.54 -24.39
N VAL A 89 28.52 -3.96 -25.58
CA VAL A 89 27.18 -3.65 -26.15
C VAL A 89 26.32 -4.93 -26.24
N ASP A 90 26.92 -6.04 -26.65
CA ASP A 90 26.23 -7.34 -26.77
C ASP A 90 26.37 -8.16 -25.48
N ASN A 91 27.62 -8.41 -25.06
CA ASN A 91 27.96 -9.32 -23.96
C ASN A 91 27.52 -8.81 -22.58
N TYR A 92 27.29 -7.51 -22.43
CA TYR A 92 26.80 -6.91 -21.18
C TYR A 92 25.42 -6.26 -21.37
N CYS A 93 25.24 -5.32 -22.31
CA CYS A 93 23.97 -4.59 -22.42
C CYS A 93 22.83 -5.43 -22.98
N ARG A 94 22.95 -6.00 -24.20
CA ARG A 94 21.87 -6.84 -24.76
C ARG A 94 21.62 -8.11 -23.94
N TYR A 95 22.68 -8.75 -23.42
CA TYR A 95 22.55 -9.88 -22.50
C TYR A 95 21.72 -9.53 -21.25
N ASN A 96 22.08 -8.50 -20.49
CA ASN A 96 21.36 -8.15 -19.26
C ASN A 96 19.96 -7.58 -19.54
N TYR A 97 19.72 -6.95 -20.70
CA TYR A 97 18.36 -6.61 -21.14
C TYR A 97 17.50 -7.87 -21.24
N GLY A 98 17.95 -8.91 -21.96
CA GLY A 98 17.20 -10.16 -22.11
C GLY A 98 16.93 -10.89 -20.78
N VAL A 99 17.88 -10.84 -19.85
CA VAL A 99 17.71 -11.37 -18.49
C VAL A 99 16.69 -10.54 -17.69
N GLY A 100 16.73 -9.21 -17.79
CA GLY A 100 15.92 -8.28 -17.00
C GLY A 100 14.52 -7.97 -17.55
N GLU A 101 14.28 -8.16 -18.85
CA GLU A 101 13.11 -7.64 -19.58
C GLU A 101 11.78 -8.01 -18.93
N SER A 102 11.60 -9.28 -18.55
CA SER A 102 10.35 -9.83 -18.03
C SER A 102 9.86 -9.15 -16.73
N PHE A 103 10.78 -8.69 -15.87
CA PHE A 103 10.46 -8.07 -14.57
C PHE A 103 10.81 -6.58 -14.48
N THR A 104 11.38 -5.98 -15.53
CA THR A 104 11.69 -4.55 -15.61
C THR A 104 10.92 -3.85 -16.72
N VAL A 105 11.23 -4.12 -17.99
CA VAL A 105 10.61 -3.49 -19.18
C VAL A 105 9.13 -3.87 -19.31
N GLN A 106 8.80 -5.14 -19.09
CA GLN A 106 7.43 -5.67 -19.21
C GLN A 106 6.62 -5.56 -17.89
N ARG A 107 7.24 -5.08 -16.80
CA ARG A 107 6.56 -4.86 -15.51
C ARG A 107 5.43 -3.84 -15.67
N ARG A 108 4.23 -4.19 -15.23
CA ARG A 108 3.05 -3.30 -15.18
C ARG A 108 2.39 -3.43 -13.81
N VAL A 109 2.14 -2.30 -13.14
CA VAL A 109 1.45 -2.25 -11.84
C VAL A 109 0.36 -1.18 -11.91
N GLN A 110 -0.87 -1.51 -11.51
CA GLN A 110 -2.03 -0.65 -11.67
C GLN A 110 -2.07 0.48 -10.63
N PRO A 111 -2.36 1.74 -11.03
CA PRO A 111 -2.50 2.83 -10.08
C PRO A 111 -3.72 2.66 -9.18
N LYS A 112 -3.50 2.78 -7.87
CA LYS A 112 -4.56 3.08 -6.92
C LYS A 112 -4.89 4.57 -7.00
N VAL A 113 -6.08 4.87 -7.53
CA VAL A 113 -6.64 6.22 -7.65
C VAL A 113 -7.55 6.50 -6.45
N THR A 114 -7.50 7.71 -5.88
CA THR A 114 -8.41 8.13 -4.80
C THR A 114 -8.63 9.64 -4.88
N VAL A 115 -9.89 10.09 -4.87
CA VAL A 115 -10.26 11.51 -4.97
C VAL A 115 -10.86 12.01 -3.65
N TYR A 116 -10.36 13.14 -3.14
CA TYR A 116 -10.83 13.78 -1.92
C TYR A 116 -10.59 15.30 -1.94
N PRO A 117 -11.37 16.11 -1.21
CA PRO A 117 -11.06 17.52 -1.02
C PRO A 117 -9.90 17.67 -0.02
N ALA A 118 -8.96 18.58 -0.30
CA ALA A 118 -7.81 18.84 0.58
C ALA A 118 -8.22 19.37 1.97
N LYS A 119 -9.41 19.98 2.08
CA LYS A 119 -10.03 20.42 3.33
C LYS A 119 -11.53 20.18 3.28
N THR A 120 -12.11 19.76 4.41
CA THR A 120 -13.55 19.80 4.69
C THR A 120 -13.99 21.26 4.89
N GLN A 121 -14.15 21.98 3.78
CA GLN A 121 -14.84 23.28 3.73
C GLN A 121 -16.28 23.11 3.24
N PRO A 122 -17.19 24.02 3.61
CA PRO A 122 -18.53 24.07 3.03
C PRO A 122 -18.47 24.28 1.50
N LEU A 123 -19.54 23.87 0.80
CA LEU A 123 -19.70 24.19 -0.62
C LEU A 123 -19.73 25.71 -0.85
N GLN A 124 -19.48 26.14 -2.09
CA GLN A 124 -19.40 27.55 -2.51
C GLN A 124 -18.19 28.35 -2.00
N HIS A 125 -17.25 27.73 -1.27
CA HIS A 125 -15.91 28.29 -0.99
C HIS A 125 -14.84 27.70 -1.92
N HIS A 126 -13.67 28.35 -2.01
CA HIS A 126 -12.51 27.80 -2.74
C HIS A 126 -12.03 26.51 -2.07
N ASN A 127 -12.06 25.41 -2.83
CA ASN A 127 -11.57 24.12 -2.40
C ASN A 127 -10.61 23.54 -3.46
N LEU A 128 -9.70 22.68 -2.99
CA LEU A 128 -8.71 22.01 -3.81
C LEU A 128 -9.09 20.52 -3.84
N LEU A 129 -9.63 20.04 -4.95
CA LEU A 129 -9.90 18.60 -5.12
C LEU A 129 -8.59 17.91 -5.48
N VAL A 130 -8.23 16.86 -4.76
CA VAL A 130 -6.99 16.12 -4.92
C VAL A 130 -7.30 14.76 -5.52
N CYS A 131 -6.74 14.47 -6.68
CA CYS A 131 -6.64 13.12 -7.21
C CYS A 131 -5.26 12.56 -6.84
N SER A 132 -5.24 11.65 -5.87
CA SER A 132 -4.04 10.90 -5.50
C SER A 132 -3.97 9.63 -6.35
N VAL A 133 -2.85 9.47 -7.06
CA VAL A 133 -2.60 8.36 -7.98
C VAL A 133 -1.28 7.70 -7.52
N SER A 134 -1.34 6.43 -7.12
CA SER A 134 -0.28 5.83 -6.31
C SER A 134 -0.02 4.36 -6.62
N GLY A 135 1.22 3.90 -6.41
CA GLY A 135 1.61 2.48 -6.49
C GLY A 135 1.77 1.92 -7.91
N PHE A 136 1.85 2.78 -8.94
CA PHE A 136 1.90 2.36 -10.34
C PHE A 136 3.32 2.18 -10.88
N TYR A 137 3.45 1.44 -12.00
CA TYR A 137 4.68 1.30 -12.77
C TYR A 137 4.33 0.86 -14.21
N PRO A 138 4.96 1.40 -15.27
CA PRO A 138 6.08 2.36 -15.30
C PRO A 138 5.66 3.79 -14.93
N GLY A 139 6.59 4.75 -15.00
CA GLY A 139 6.32 6.15 -14.66
C GLY A 139 5.49 6.93 -15.70
N SER A 140 5.22 6.33 -16.88
CA SER A 140 4.44 6.97 -17.95
C SER A 140 2.94 6.88 -17.65
N ILE A 141 2.35 8.01 -17.28
CA ILE A 141 0.95 8.13 -16.85
C ILE A 141 0.36 9.45 -17.34
N GLU A 142 -0.92 9.46 -17.69
CA GLU A 142 -1.69 10.67 -17.93
C GLU A 142 -2.86 10.75 -16.93
N VAL A 143 -3.12 11.95 -16.40
CA VAL A 143 -4.16 12.20 -15.41
C VAL A 143 -4.90 13.47 -15.80
N ARG A 144 -6.20 13.36 -16.09
CA ARG A 144 -7.06 14.47 -16.54
C ARG A 144 -8.17 14.71 -15.53
N TRP A 145 -8.57 15.96 -15.37
CA TRP A 145 -9.75 16.35 -14.58
C TRP A 145 -10.92 16.65 -15.50
N PHE A 146 -12.12 16.26 -15.06
CA PHE A 146 -13.38 16.61 -15.71
C PHE A 146 -14.38 17.18 -14.71
N ARG A 147 -15.22 18.10 -15.16
CA ARG A 147 -16.36 18.66 -14.43
C ARG A 147 -17.61 18.49 -15.28
N ASN A 148 -18.61 17.79 -14.75
CA ASN A 148 -19.87 17.48 -15.44
C ASN A 148 -19.67 16.89 -16.86
N GLY A 149 -18.55 16.18 -17.09
CA GLY A 149 -18.19 15.57 -18.37
C GLY A 149 -17.32 16.44 -19.31
N GLN A 150 -17.03 17.70 -18.98
CA GLN A 150 -16.10 18.55 -19.73
C GLN A 150 -14.71 18.55 -19.10
N GLU A 151 -13.65 18.53 -19.90
CA GLU A 151 -12.26 18.49 -19.41
C GLU A 151 -11.85 19.85 -18.82
N GLU A 152 -11.40 19.85 -17.56
CA GLU A 152 -10.93 21.05 -16.84
C GLU A 152 -9.39 21.12 -16.91
N LYS A 153 -8.86 22.26 -17.39
CA LYS A 153 -7.42 22.55 -17.45
C LYS A 153 -7.02 23.80 -16.66
N ALA A 154 -7.95 24.72 -16.44
CA ALA A 154 -7.75 25.86 -15.56
C ALA A 154 -7.72 25.39 -14.10
N GLY A 155 -6.81 25.94 -13.29
CA GLY A 155 -6.67 25.57 -11.88
C GLY A 155 -6.12 24.16 -11.61
N VAL A 156 -5.67 23.42 -12.64
CA VAL A 156 -5.05 22.10 -12.47
C VAL A 156 -3.56 22.24 -12.17
N VAL A 157 -3.10 21.61 -11.09
CA VAL A 157 -1.70 21.61 -10.62
C VAL A 157 -1.27 20.18 -10.29
N SER A 158 -0.13 19.74 -10.82
CA SER A 158 0.46 18.43 -10.52
C SER A 158 1.73 18.58 -9.67
N THR A 159 1.99 17.64 -8.77
CA THR A 159 3.31 17.50 -8.11
C THR A 159 4.42 17.00 -9.02
N GLY A 160 4.10 16.65 -10.28
CA GLY A 160 4.97 15.82 -11.10
C GLY A 160 5.01 14.37 -10.64
N LEU A 161 5.94 13.61 -11.19
CA LEU A 161 6.13 12.18 -10.95
C LEU A 161 7.12 11.94 -9.81
N ILE A 162 6.66 11.30 -8.73
CA ILE A 162 7.47 10.99 -7.54
C ILE A 162 7.89 9.51 -7.59
N GLN A 163 9.18 9.25 -7.38
CA GLN A 163 9.74 7.90 -7.25
C GLN A 163 9.76 7.47 -5.78
N ASN A 164 9.21 6.29 -5.48
CA ASN A 164 9.10 5.79 -4.10
C ASN A 164 10.31 4.95 -3.65
N GLY A 165 11.17 4.53 -4.58
CA GLY A 165 12.32 3.65 -4.32
C GLY A 165 11.99 2.14 -4.29
N ASP A 166 10.71 1.76 -4.30
CA ASP A 166 10.19 0.39 -4.20
C ASP A 166 9.76 -0.22 -5.55
N TRP A 167 10.20 0.36 -6.67
CA TRP A 167 9.70 0.10 -8.02
C TRP A 167 8.21 0.43 -8.22
N THR A 168 7.72 1.46 -7.53
CA THR A 168 6.47 2.17 -7.82
C THR A 168 6.66 3.69 -7.87
N PHE A 169 5.66 4.37 -8.45
CA PHE A 169 5.55 5.81 -8.54
C PHE A 169 4.28 6.32 -7.85
N GLN A 170 4.24 7.63 -7.57
CA GLN A 170 3.02 8.35 -7.20
C GLN A 170 2.97 9.75 -7.84
N THR A 171 1.78 10.31 -7.95
CA THR A 171 1.56 11.72 -8.33
C THR A 171 0.25 12.23 -7.73
N LEU A 172 0.21 13.52 -7.39
CA LEU A 172 -0.97 14.21 -6.88
C LEU A 172 -1.37 15.27 -7.92
N VAL A 173 -2.56 15.12 -8.50
CA VAL A 173 -3.10 16.06 -9.48
C VAL A 173 -4.32 16.75 -8.88
N MET A 174 -4.18 18.04 -8.65
CA MET A 174 -5.06 18.87 -7.86
C MET A 174 -5.83 19.83 -8.76
N LEU A 175 -7.09 20.10 -8.45
CA LEU A 175 -7.96 21.05 -9.17
C LEU A 175 -8.48 22.10 -8.18
N GLU A 176 -8.10 23.36 -8.37
CA GLU A 176 -8.73 24.48 -7.66
C GLU A 176 -10.12 24.74 -8.24
N THR A 177 -11.15 24.73 -7.40
CA THR A 177 -12.53 24.97 -7.85
C THR A 177 -13.42 25.49 -6.73
N VAL A 178 -14.60 25.99 -7.09
CA VAL A 178 -15.64 26.43 -6.15
C VAL A 178 -16.87 25.52 -6.36
N PRO A 179 -16.95 24.38 -5.65
CA PRO A 179 -17.91 23.33 -5.96
C PRO A 179 -19.33 23.72 -5.54
N ARG A 180 -20.29 23.51 -6.44
CA ARG A 180 -21.72 23.80 -6.27
C ARG A 180 -22.51 22.50 -6.11
N SER A 181 -23.60 22.55 -5.33
CA SER A 181 -24.40 21.36 -5.03
C SER A 181 -24.93 20.69 -6.31
N GLY A 182 -24.64 19.41 -6.48
CA GLY A 182 -25.05 18.61 -7.65
C GLY A 182 -23.98 18.46 -8.73
N GLU A 183 -22.88 19.20 -8.68
CA GLU A 183 -21.76 19.02 -9.60
C GLU A 183 -21.03 17.68 -9.38
N VAL A 184 -20.58 17.09 -10.49
CA VAL A 184 -19.76 15.86 -10.52
C VAL A 184 -18.40 16.21 -11.07
N TYR A 185 -17.35 15.88 -10.32
CA TYR A 185 -15.97 16.02 -10.73
C TYR A 185 -15.36 14.62 -10.89
N THR A 186 -14.64 14.37 -11.97
CA THR A 186 -14.08 13.06 -12.28
C THR A 186 -12.59 13.18 -12.55
N CYS A 187 -11.78 12.43 -11.81
CA CYS A 187 -10.39 12.19 -12.18
C CYS A 187 -10.34 10.99 -13.13
N GLN A 188 -9.75 11.17 -14.32
CA GLN A 188 -9.48 10.11 -15.28
C GLN A 188 -7.98 9.82 -15.30
N VAL A 189 -7.60 8.55 -15.29
CA VAL A 189 -6.20 8.10 -15.31
C VAL A 189 -5.98 7.09 -16.44
N GLU A 190 -5.02 7.38 -17.29
CA GLU A 190 -4.57 6.51 -18.39
C GLU A 190 -3.14 6.04 -18.13
N HIS A 191 -2.91 4.73 -18.16
CA HIS A 191 -1.65 4.12 -17.75
C HIS A 191 -1.44 2.75 -18.45
N PRO A 192 -0.23 2.38 -18.91
CA PRO A 192 0.02 1.14 -19.69
C PRO A 192 -0.25 -0.21 -19.00
N SER A 193 -0.81 -0.22 -17.79
CA SER A 193 -1.22 -1.43 -17.04
C SER A 193 -2.73 -1.69 -17.06
N VAL A 194 -3.52 -0.80 -17.67
CA VAL A 194 -4.99 -0.90 -17.78
C VAL A 194 -5.40 -0.78 -19.24
N THR A 195 -6.44 -1.52 -19.63
CA THR A 195 -6.95 -1.55 -21.02
C THR A 195 -7.98 -0.47 -21.31
N SER A 196 -8.48 0.21 -20.27
CA SER A 196 -9.38 1.36 -20.35
C SER A 196 -9.02 2.41 -19.30
N PRO A 197 -9.38 3.69 -19.50
CA PRO A 197 -9.11 4.74 -18.52
C PRO A 197 -9.84 4.48 -17.19
N LEU A 198 -9.11 4.58 -16.08
CA LEU A 198 -9.71 4.50 -14.75
C LEU A 198 -10.37 5.84 -14.41
N THR A 199 -11.63 5.82 -14.01
CA THR A 199 -12.38 7.02 -13.61
C THR A 199 -12.82 6.94 -12.15
N VAL A 200 -12.58 8.00 -11.39
CA VAL A 200 -13.05 8.15 -10.01
C VAL A 200 -13.82 9.46 -9.87
N GLU A 201 -15.11 9.35 -9.53
CA GLU A 201 -15.98 10.49 -9.29
C GLU A 201 -15.89 11.01 -7.85
N TRP A 202 -15.99 12.33 -7.71
CA TRP A 202 -16.35 13.03 -6.48
C TRP A 202 -17.56 13.92 -6.76
N ARG A 203 -18.54 13.90 -5.85
CA ARG A 203 -19.83 14.59 -6.04
C ARG A 203 -20.05 15.64 -4.96
N ALA A 204 -20.31 16.88 -5.38
CA ALA A 204 -20.55 18.01 -4.50
C ALA A 204 -21.91 17.88 -3.79
N ARG A 205 -21.92 17.22 -2.62
CA ARG A 205 -23.09 17.06 -1.75
C ARG A 205 -23.14 18.17 -0.71
N SER A 206 -24.31 18.78 -0.51
CA SER A 206 -24.54 19.72 0.60
C SER A 206 -24.54 18.97 1.93
N GLU A 207 -23.89 19.53 2.95
CA GLU A 207 -23.96 19.06 4.34
C GLU A 207 -25.40 18.93 4.85
N SER A 208 -26.30 19.78 4.35
CA SER A 208 -27.74 19.71 4.67
C SER A 208 -28.35 18.36 4.31
N ALA A 209 -27.93 17.74 3.20
CA ALA A 209 -28.42 16.41 2.81
C ALA A 209 -27.88 15.31 3.72
N GLN A 210 -26.60 15.38 4.10
CA GLN A 210 -25.95 14.40 4.97
C GLN A 210 -26.49 14.48 6.42
N SER A 211 -26.69 15.69 6.94
CA SER A 211 -27.34 15.96 8.22
C SER A 211 -28.78 15.46 8.26
N LYS A 212 -29.58 15.75 7.22
CA LYS A 212 -30.97 15.27 7.10
C LYS A 212 -31.07 13.74 7.07
N MET A 213 -30.13 13.05 6.41
CA MET A 213 -30.09 11.58 6.45
C MET A 213 -29.77 11.02 7.84
N LEU A 214 -28.78 11.58 8.56
CA LEU A 214 -28.50 11.13 9.94
C LEU A 214 -29.69 11.36 10.88
N SER A 215 -30.35 12.52 10.79
CA SER A 215 -31.54 12.83 11.59
C SER A 215 -32.71 11.88 11.28
N GLY A 216 -32.96 11.59 10.00
CA GLY A 216 -33.99 10.65 9.58
C GLY A 216 -33.74 9.21 10.07
N VAL A 217 -32.50 8.72 10.00
CA VAL A 217 -32.13 7.40 10.51
C VAL A 217 -32.28 7.34 12.04
N GLY A 218 -31.84 8.37 12.77
CA GLY A 218 -32.02 8.46 14.22
C GLY A 218 -33.50 8.42 14.64
N GLY A 219 -34.35 9.20 13.97
CA GLY A 219 -35.80 9.20 14.21
C GLY A 219 -36.46 7.86 13.91
N PHE A 220 -36.05 7.17 12.83
CA PHE A 220 -36.58 5.86 12.46
C PHE A 220 -36.22 4.77 13.47
N VAL A 221 -34.97 4.73 13.95
CA VAL A 221 -34.52 3.79 14.99
C VAL A 221 -35.28 4.00 16.31
N LEU A 222 -35.46 5.26 16.74
CA LEU A 222 -36.27 5.58 17.92
C LEU A 222 -37.73 5.15 17.74
N GLY A 223 -38.33 5.39 16.57
CA GLY A 223 -39.69 4.97 16.24
C GLY A 223 -39.89 3.44 16.33
N LEU A 224 -38.94 2.66 15.82
CA LEU A 224 -38.97 1.20 15.92
C LEU A 224 -38.85 0.70 17.37
N LEU A 225 -38.02 1.34 18.21
CA LEU A 225 -37.91 1.00 19.63
C LEU A 225 -39.23 1.23 20.38
N PHE A 226 -39.90 2.37 20.14
CA PHE A 226 -41.21 2.64 20.74
C PHE A 226 -42.32 1.70 20.22
N LEU A 227 -42.32 1.36 18.92
CA LEU A 227 -43.24 0.37 18.36
C LEU A 227 -43.04 -1.03 18.97
N GLY A 228 -41.78 -1.48 19.12
CA GLY A 228 -41.46 -2.76 19.76
C GLY A 228 -41.90 -2.82 21.22
N ALA A 229 -41.64 -1.76 22.00
CA ALA A 229 -42.10 -1.65 23.37
C ALA A 229 -43.64 -1.63 23.48
N GLY A 230 -44.32 -0.90 22.59
CA GLY A 230 -45.77 -0.84 22.51
C GLY A 230 -46.41 -2.21 22.22
N LEU A 231 -45.89 -2.94 21.22
CA LEU A 231 -46.31 -4.31 20.92
C LEU A 231 -46.11 -5.25 22.11
N PHE A 232 -44.95 -5.18 22.78
CA PHE A 232 -44.65 -6.02 23.93
C PHE A 232 -45.62 -5.79 25.10
N ILE A 233 -45.96 -4.53 25.39
CA ILE A 233 -46.96 -4.17 26.41
C ILE A 233 -48.35 -4.65 25.99
N TYR A 234 -48.74 -4.45 24.73
CA TYR A 234 -50.03 -4.91 24.19
C TYR A 234 -50.21 -6.44 24.31
N PHE A 235 -49.22 -7.22 23.87
CA PHE A 235 -49.25 -8.69 23.98
C PHE A 235 -49.13 -9.21 25.42
N ARG A 236 -48.56 -8.44 26.36
CA ARG A 236 -48.67 -8.74 27.80
C ARG A 236 -50.07 -8.46 28.34
N ASN A 237 -50.72 -7.39 27.90
CA ASN A 237 -52.03 -6.98 28.44
C ASN A 237 -53.18 -7.90 27.98
N GLN A 238 -53.02 -8.61 26.86
CA GLN A 238 -53.95 -9.68 26.43
C GLN A 238 -53.84 -11.00 27.24
N LYS A 239 -53.08 -11.05 28.34
CA LYS A 239 -52.84 -12.27 29.15
C LYS A 239 -53.43 -12.25 30.57
N GLY A 240 -54.58 -11.61 30.75
CA GLY A 240 -55.57 -11.91 31.80
C GLY A 240 -56.95 -12.04 31.14
N GLU A 241 -57.90 -12.86 31.60
CA GLU A 241 -58.17 -13.41 32.94
C GLU A 241 -59.22 -14.56 32.84
N LYS A 242 -59.41 -15.58 33.72
CA LYS A 242 -58.69 -16.18 34.89
C LYS A 242 -58.68 -17.75 34.71
N PRO A 243 -58.25 -18.64 35.66
CA PRO A 243 -58.07 -20.09 35.41
C PRO A 243 -59.27 -21.00 35.80
N LEU A 244 -59.19 -22.30 35.51
CA LEU A 244 -59.92 -23.38 36.23
C LEU A 244 -59.08 -24.67 36.33
N VAL A 245 -59.19 -25.39 37.44
CA VAL A 245 -58.52 -26.67 37.75
C VAL A 245 -59.57 -27.78 37.83
N THR A 246 -59.32 -28.96 37.27
CA THR A 246 -59.67 -30.32 37.82
C THR A 246 -59.53 -31.42 36.76
N GLY A 247 -59.01 -32.58 37.16
CA GLY A 247 -59.57 -33.89 36.74
C GLY A 247 -59.00 -34.58 35.49
N CYS A 248 -58.47 -35.79 35.70
CA CYS A 248 -58.10 -36.74 34.64
C CYS A 248 -59.29 -37.26 33.84
N LEU A 249 -59.09 -37.51 32.53
CA LEU A 249 -59.41 -38.73 31.76
C LEU A 249 -58.96 -38.47 30.29
N HIS A 250 -57.87 -39.03 29.76
CA HIS A 250 -57.58 -40.44 29.42
C HIS A 250 -58.27 -40.92 28.12
N ARG A 251 -57.45 -41.22 27.08
CA ARG A 251 -57.78 -41.84 25.77
C ARG A 251 -58.58 -40.95 24.80
N LEU A 252 -58.44 -41.05 23.47
CA LEU A 252 -57.50 -41.72 22.53
C LEU A 252 -57.46 -40.82 21.27
N PHE A 253 -56.42 -40.77 20.43
CA PHE A 253 -55.88 -41.89 19.66
C PHE A 253 -54.39 -41.77 19.33
N TRP A 254 -53.74 -42.93 19.18
CA TRP A 254 -52.37 -43.06 18.68
C TRP A 254 -52.33 -43.22 17.16
N ARG A 255 -51.24 -42.77 16.52
CA ARG A 255 -50.57 -43.62 15.51
C ARG A 255 -49.05 -43.44 15.53
N ARG A 256 -48.38 -44.49 16.02
CA ARG A 256 -46.95 -44.79 15.83
C ARG A 256 -46.81 -45.72 14.59
N ASN A 257 -45.59 -46.13 14.27
CA ASN A 257 -45.15 -47.14 13.27
C ASN A 257 -44.63 -46.50 11.98
N TYR A 258 -43.57 -46.99 11.33
CA TYR A 258 -42.45 -47.91 11.66
C TYR A 258 -41.26 -47.50 10.73
N GLY A 259 -40.01 -47.92 10.89
CA GLY A 259 -39.38 -48.86 11.83
C GLY A 259 -37.87 -48.93 11.55
N PHE A 260 -37.16 -49.90 12.17
CA PHE A 260 -35.75 -50.17 11.84
C PHE A 260 -35.61 -50.86 10.48
N ALA A 261 -34.48 -50.61 9.82
CA ALA A 261 -33.88 -51.52 8.84
C ALA A 261 -32.44 -51.81 9.31
N GLU A 262 -32.06 -53.08 9.26
CA GLU A 262 -30.75 -53.61 9.64
C GLU A 262 -30.23 -54.50 8.49
N VAL A 263 -28.96 -54.94 8.59
CA VAL A 263 -28.28 -56.03 7.85
C VAL A 263 -27.20 -55.63 6.82
N SER A 264 -26.03 -56.23 7.03
CA SER A 264 -24.88 -56.47 6.15
C SER A 264 -23.98 -55.31 5.66
N SER A 265 -22.89 -55.12 6.40
CA SER A 265 -21.51 -55.39 5.94
C SER A 265 -21.24 -55.54 4.44
N GLN A 266 -20.24 -54.80 3.94
CA GLN A 266 -19.16 -55.29 3.06
C GLN A 266 -17.91 -54.38 3.19
N TYR A 267 -16.72 -55.00 3.24
CA TYR A 267 -15.31 -54.58 2.97
C TYR A 267 -14.98 -53.09 2.66
N MET A 268 -13.80 -52.53 2.97
CA MET A 268 -12.46 -53.15 2.89
C MET A 268 -11.36 -52.37 3.67
N SER A 269 -10.24 -53.05 3.93
CA SER A 269 -8.96 -52.63 4.55
C SER A 269 -8.32 -51.27 4.18
N GLY A 270 -7.53 -50.69 5.09
CA GLY A 270 -6.47 -49.71 4.75
C GLY A 270 -5.93 -48.90 5.95
N PRO A 271 -4.61 -48.67 6.13
CA PRO A 271 -4.06 -48.10 7.36
C PRO A 271 -3.43 -46.69 7.26
N GLU A 272 -3.15 -46.11 8.44
CA GLU A 272 -2.17 -45.06 8.76
C GLU A 272 -2.09 -43.76 7.94
N GLN A 273 -2.29 -42.63 8.64
CA GLN A 273 -1.21 -41.64 8.73
C GLN A 273 -1.23 -40.88 10.06
N ARG A 274 -0.06 -40.83 10.72
CA ARG A 274 0.16 -40.23 12.04
C ARG A 274 0.74 -38.81 11.86
N PHE A 275 -0.09 -37.77 11.99
CA PHE A 275 0.41 -36.40 12.01
C PHE A 275 0.97 -36.02 13.38
N SER A 276 2.16 -35.41 13.37
CA SER A 276 2.95 -35.05 14.54
C SER A 276 2.81 -33.57 14.89
N PHE A 277 2.73 -33.27 16.19
CA PHE A 277 2.84 -31.90 16.69
C PHE A 277 4.32 -31.48 16.78
N PRO A 278 4.77 -30.44 16.05
CA PRO A 278 5.99 -29.73 16.41
C PRO A 278 5.76 -28.98 17.74
N LYS A 279 6.78 -28.98 18.60
CA LYS A 279 6.74 -28.28 19.89
C LYS A 279 7.20 -26.82 19.73
N ARG A 280 6.78 -25.99 20.69
CA ARG A 280 7.47 -24.78 21.17
C ARG A 280 7.46 -23.56 20.24
N LEU A 281 6.66 -22.55 20.61
CA LEU A 281 7.05 -21.15 20.39
C LEU A 281 8.03 -20.74 21.50
N GLU A 282 9.06 -19.98 21.16
CA GLU A 282 9.92 -19.25 22.11
C GLU A 282 9.57 -17.76 22.03
N CYS A 283 9.47 -17.10 23.17
CA CYS A 283 9.04 -15.69 23.24
C CYS A 283 10.23 -14.74 23.03
N PRO A 284 10.14 -13.74 22.14
CA PRO A 284 11.08 -12.63 22.14
C PRO A 284 10.88 -11.76 23.38
N ALA A 285 11.97 -11.35 24.02
CA ALA A 285 11.92 -10.61 25.29
C ALA A 285 11.98 -9.09 25.09
N ASN A 286 10.89 -8.38 25.39
CA ASN A 286 10.93 -6.97 25.79
C ASN A 286 9.69 -6.63 26.65
N PRO A 287 9.83 -6.19 27.92
CA PRO A 287 8.71 -6.11 28.87
C PRO A 287 7.99 -4.75 28.90
N GLU A 288 7.67 -4.16 27.74
CA GLU A 288 6.70 -3.06 27.65
C GLU A 288 5.65 -3.32 26.55
N ILE A 289 4.45 -2.76 26.74
CA ILE A 289 3.28 -2.88 25.85
C ILE A 289 2.66 -4.30 25.77
N ILE A 290 1.82 -4.66 26.76
CA ILE A 290 0.52 -5.36 26.55
C ILE A 290 -0.40 -5.24 27.81
N SER A 291 -0.41 -4.07 28.45
CA SER A 291 -1.38 -3.72 29.51
C SER A 291 -2.79 -3.34 28.98
N ALA A 292 -3.10 -3.69 27.72
CA ALA A 292 -4.31 -3.24 27.01
C ALA A 292 -5.03 -4.34 26.20
N TRP A 293 -4.80 -5.63 26.50
CA TRP A 293 -5.46 -6.76 25.82
C TRP A 293 -6.32 -7.66 26.71
N LEU A 294 -6.39 -7.40 28.02
CA LEU A 294 -7.17 -8.19 29.00
C LEU A 294 -8.58 -7.62 29.31
N LEU A 295 -9.04 -6.59 28.58
CA LEU A 295 -10.34 -5.94 28.80
C LEU A 295 -11.41 -6.26 27.73
N CYS A 296 -11.13 -7.15 26.78
CA CYS A 296 -12.08 -7.55 25.71
C CYS A 296 -12.26 -9.07 25.55
N GLN A 297 -12.26 -9.81 26.67
CA GLN A 297 -12.71 -11.22 26.73
C GLN A 297 -13.72 -11.40 27.87
N GLY A 298 -15.00 -11.20 27.57
CA GLY A 298 -16.09 -11.38 28.52
C GLY A 298 -16.42 -12.87 28.71
N ILE A 299 -15.73 -13.55 29.62
CA ILE A 299 -16.06 -14.92 30.03
C ILE A 299 -16.63 -14.88 31.46
N ILE A 300 -17.85 -15.41 31.61
CA ILE A 300 -18.56 -15.44 32.89
C ILE A 300 -18.06 -16.62 33.75
N ALA A 301 -18.02 -16.37 35.05
CA ALA A 301 -17.54 -17.23 36.12
C ALA A 301 -17.87 -18.74 36.00
N CYS A 302 -16.88 -19.55 36.39
CA CYS A 302 -17.12 -20.73 37.20
C CYS A 302 -16.25 -20.59 38.46
N GLY A 303 -16.88 -20.59 39.65
CA GLY A 303 -16.21 -20.26 40.90
C GLY A 303 -15.78 -21.49 41.69
N LEU A 304 -14.62 -21.41 42.36
CA LEU A 304 -14.28 -22.27 43.49
C LEU A 304 -13.29 -21.53 44.41
N GLN A 305 -13.86 -20.74 45.33
CA GLN A 305 -13.12 -20.03 46.36
C GLN A 305 -12.77 -21.03 47.48
N ARG A 306 -11.47 -21.15 47.83
CA ARG A 306 -11.03 -21.88 49.02
C ARG A 306 -10.03 -21.03 49.81
N GLN A 307 -10.16 -21.12 51.13
CA GLN A 307 -9.52 -20.27 52.14
C GLN A 307 -8.01 -20.46 52.26
N GLU A 308 -7.39 -19.51 52.99
CA GLU A 308 -6.26 -19.70 53.92
C GLU A 308 -4.88 -20.11 53.35
N GLU A 309 -3.75 -19.72 53.95
CA GLU A 309 -3.40 -18.54 54.78
C GLU A 309 -1.86 -18.45 54.78
N GLY A 310 -1.27 -17.24 54.92
CA GLY A 310 0.19 -17.04 54.93
C GLY A 310 0.65 -15.72 54.30
#